data_AF-A0A2N2NYV4-F1
#
_entry.id   AF-A0A2N2NYV4-F1
#
_cell.length_a   1.000
_cell.length_b   1.000
_cell.length_c   1.000
_cell.angle_alpha   90.00
_cell.angle_beta   90.00
_cell.angle_gamma   90.00
#
_symmetry.space_group_name_H-M   'P 1'
#
loop_
_entity.id
_entity.type
_entity.pdbx_description
1 polymer ?
#
loop_
_entity_poly.entity_id
_entity_poly.type
_entity_poly.pdbx_seq_one_letter_code
_entity_poly.pdbx_strand_id
1 'polypeptide(L)' 'MSNKEENFTPGKNQKIFETIIFEQNETAEIRFGSTCSICRKGSFDYDGMLNLVCSNCGYTSGGCFT' A
#
# COMPACT_ATOMS: atom_id res chain seq x y z
N MET A 1 2.64 2.79 -56.82
CA MET A 1 2.77 2.48 -55.38
C MET A 1 1.62 3.22 -54.70
N SER A 2 0.40 2.68 -54.54
CA SER A 2 0.00 1.53 -53.70
C SER A 2 0.59 1.70 -52.29
N ASN A 3 -0.11 1.85 -51.18
CA ASN A 3 -1.51 1.54 -50.79
C ASN A 3 -1.83 2.36 -49.50
N LYS A 4 -3.03 2.96 -49.42
CA LYS A 4 -4.21 2.58 -48.59
C LYS A 4 -4.27 3.24 -47.21
N GLU A 5 -5.31 4.05 -47.06
CA GLU A 5 -5.90 4.50 -45.81
C GLU A 5 -6.43 3.29 -45.02
N GLU A 6 -5.86 3.03 -43.85
CA GLU A 6 -6.38 2.01 -42.94
C GLU A 6 -7.29 2.68 -41.93
N ASN A 7 -8.56 2.82 -42.34
CA ASN A 7 -9.69 3.15 -41.47
C ASN A 7 -9.82 2.04 -40.40
N PHE A 8 -9.28 2.28 -39.21
CA PHE A 8 -9.51 1.41 -38.06
C PHE A 8 -10.92 1.65 -37.52
N THR A 9 -11.87 0.83 -37.98
CA THR A 9 -13.18 0.68 -37.37
C THR A 9 -13.20 -0.57 -36.51
N PRO A 10 -13.33 -0.43 -35.19
CA PRO A 10 -13.86 -1.50 -34.36
C PRO A 10 -15.23 -1.08 -33.80
N GLY A 11 -16.28 -1.31 -34.59
CA GLY A 11 -17.59 -1.58 -34.01
C GLY A 11 -17.54 -2.96 -33.33
N LYS A 12 -17.48 -2.97 -32.00
CA LYS A 12 -17.95 -4.05 -31.09
C LYS A 12 -17.72 -3.64 -29.63
N ASN A 13 -18.83 -3.23 -28.98
CA ASN A 13 -19.05 -3.15 -27.53
C ASN A 13 -17.93 -2.53 -26.68
N GLN A 14 -18.08 -1.23 -26.46
CA GLN A 14 -17.46 -0.48 -25.37
C GLN A 14 -17.86 -1.13 -24.02
N LYS A 15 -17.05 -2.05 -23.49
CA LYS A 15 -16.98 -2.31 -22.05
C LYS A 15 -15.72 -1.65 -21.52
N ILE A 16 -15.75 -0.34 -21.53
CA ILE A 16 -14.92 0.51 -20.69
C ILE A 16 -15.43 0.26 -19.27
N PHE A 17 -14.79 -0.63 -18.52
CA PHE A 17 -14.96 -0.66 -17.08
C PHE A 17 -13.59 -0.96 -16.47
N GLU A 18 -12.91 0.15 -16.21
CA GLU A 18 -12.14 0.39 -15.00
C GLU A 18 -11.30 -0.80 -14.55
N THR A 19 -10.10 -0.89 -15.14
CA THR A 19 -8.96 -1.42 -14.39
C THR A 19 -8.73 -0.49 -13.21
N ILE A 20 -9.49 -0.69 -12.13
CA ILE A 20 -9.28 -0.05 -10.85
C ILE A 20 -7.90 -0.50 -10.38
N ILE A 21 -6.89 0.34 -10.59
CA ILE A 21 -5.60 0.19 -9.94
C ILE A 21 -5.83 0.53 -8.47
N PHE A 22 -6.07 -0.49 -7.66
CA PHE A 22 -6.07 -0.35 -6.21
C PHE A 22 -4.60 -0.30 -5.77
N GLU A 23 -4.02 0.89 -5.81
CA GLU A 23 -2.76 1.17 -5.12
C GLU A 23 -3.05 1.11 -3.61
N GLN A 24 -3.10 -0.10 -3.06
CA GLN A 24 -3.10 -0.32 -1.60
C GLN A 24 -1.71 0.00 -1.09
N ASN A 25 -1.39 1.29 -1.01
CA ASN A 25 -0.32 1.76 -0.15
C ASN A 25 -0.90 1.81 1.27
N GLU A 26 -1.22 0.63 1.81
CA GLU A 26 -1.54 0.47 3.22
C GLU A 26 -0.25 0.78 3.98
N THR A 27 -0.07 2.04 4.34
CA THR A 27 0.85 2.40 5.41
C THR A 27 0.32 1.71 6.65
N ALA A 28 0.80 0.48 6.88
CA ALA A 28 0.36 -0.37 7.96
C ALA A 28 0.53 0.40 9.27
N GLU A 29 -0.57 0.93 9.77
CA GLU A 29 -0.58 1.79 10.94
C GLU A 29 -0.12 0.95 12.13
N ILE A 30 0.95 1.40 12.77
CA ILE A 30 1.44 0.75 13.98
C ILE A 30 0.44 1.03 15.09
N ARG A 31 -0.05 -0.03 15.74
CA ARG A 31 -1.04 0.05 16.81
C ARG A 31 -0.56 -0.75 18.01
N PHE A 32 -0.90 -0.31 19.22
CA PHE A 32 -0.61 -1.06 20.44
C PHE A 32 -1.14 -2.49 20.35
N GLY A 33 -0.31 -3.46 20.71
CA GLY A 33 -0.64 -4.89 20.67
C GLY A 33 -0.65 -5.52 19.28
N SER A 34 -0.54 -4.75 18.19
CA SER A 34 -0.49 -5.33 16.84
C SER A 34 0.85 -6.04 16.59
N THR A 35 0.85 -7.01 15.68
CA THR A 35 2.06 -7.75 15.32
C THR A 35 3.01 -6.86 14.52
N CYS A 36 4.30 -6.92 14.84
CA CYS A 36 5.32 -6.18 14.12
C CYS A 36 5.42 -6.63 12.66
N SER A 37 5.22 -5.70 11.73
CA SER A 37 5.37 -5.94 10.29
C SER A 37 6.81 -6.27 9.88
N ILE A 38 7.80 -5.81 10.65
CA ILE A 38 9.24 -5.99 10.38
C ILE A 38 9.71 -7.38 10.82
N CYS A 39 9.55 -7.73 12.09
CA CYS A 39 10.07 -8.99 12.61
C CYS A 39 9.05 -10.13 12.64
N ARG A 40 7.74 -9.82 12.53
CA ARG A 40 6.60 -10.76 12.57
C ARG A 40 6.58 -11.71 13.79
N LYS A 41 7.27 -11.33 14.86
CA LYS A 41 7.42 -12.12 16.09
C LYS A 41 6.95 -11.36 17.32
N GLY A 42 7.37 -10.10 17.46
CA GLY A 42 6.95 -9.24 18.56
C GLY A 42 5.68 -8.47 18.25
N SER A 43 5.09 -7.90 19.30
CA SER A 43 4.02 -6.92 19.23
C SER A 43 4.54 -5.53 19.54
N PHE A 44 3.77 -4.49 19.20
CA PHE A 44 4.09 -3.13 19.61
C PHE A 44 3.57 -2.83 21.02
N ASP A 45 4.42 -2.20 21.81
CA ASP A 45 4.15 -1.74 23.17
C ASP A 45 4.71 -0.32 23.34
N TYR A 46 4.26 0.41 24.36
CA TYR A 46 4.78 1.75 24.65
C TYR A 46 6.10 1.67 25.43
N ASP A 47 7.09 2.46 25.02
CA ASP A 47 8.39 2.59 25.70
C ASP A 47 8.38 3.48 26.95
N GLY A 48 7.21 3.98 27.37
CA GLY A 48 7.07 4.96 28.44
C GLY A 48 7.25 6.43 27.99
N MET A 49 7.68 6.66 26.75
CA MET A 49 7.76 7.98 26.12
C MET A 49 6.67 8.18 25.05
N LEU A 50 5.61 7.35 25.08
CA LEU A 50 4.50 7.32 24.12
C LEU A 50 4.90 6.90 22.69
N ASN A 51 6.08 6.31 22.49
CA ASN A 51 6.42 5.70 21.21
C ASN A 51 5.94 4.24 21.19
N LEU A 52 5.32 3.83 20.08
CA LEU A 52 5.03 2.43 19.84
C LEU A 52 6.29 1.73 19.33
N VAL A 53 6.78 0.76 20.10
CA VAL A 53 8.03 0.04 19.88
C VAL A 53 7.78 -1.45 19.87
N CYS A 54 8.34 -2.17 18.89
CA CYS A 54 8.27 -3.61 18.88
C CYS A 54 9.12 -4.21 20.01
N SER A 55 8.50 -5.01 20.88
CA SER A 55 9.17 -5.68 22.00
C SER A 55 10.25 -6.70 21.60
N ASN A 56 10.28 -7.13 20.33
CA ASN A 56 11.24 -8.11 19.84
C ASN A 56 12.40 -7.50 19.03
N CYS A 57 12.14 -6.52 18.15
CA CYS A 57 13.18 -5.97 17.27
C CYS A 57 13.44 -4.47 17.46
N GLY A 58 12.73 -3.80 18.36
CA GLY A 58 12.91 -2.37 18.62
C GLY A 58 12.42 -1.44 17.51
N TYR A 59 11.74 -1.97 16.48
CA TYR A 59 11.20 -1.13 15.42
C TYR A 59 10.15 -0.15 15.96
N THR A 60 10.24 1.10 15.53
CA THR A 60 9.30 2.17 15.85
C THR A 60 8.86 2.86 14.55
N SER A 61 7.58 3.21 14.42
CA SER A 61 7.18 4.21 13.43
C SER A 61 7.42 5.57 14.04
N GLY A 62 8.49 6.24 13.62
CA GLY A 62 8.64 7.66 13.89
C GLY A 62 7.57 8.44 13.13
N GLY A 63 6.53 8.89 13.83
CA GLY A 63 5.71 9.99 13.34
C GLY A 63 6.52 11.27 13.49
N CYS A 64 6.53 12.12 12.46
CA CYS A 64 6.94 13.51 12.62
C CYS A 64 5.87 14.16 13.51
N PHE A 65 6.11 14.23 14.82
CA PHE A 65 5.27 14.98 15.73
C PHE A 65 5.53 16.46 15.43
N THR A 66 4.57 17.12 14.79
CA THR A 66 4.58 18.57 14.47
C THR A 66 4.54 19.42 15.72
#